data_AF-W2M0D1-F1
#
_entry.id   AF-W2M0D1-F1
#
_cell.length_a   1.000
_cell.length_b   1.000
_cell.length_c   1.000
_cell.angle_alpha   90.00
_cell.angle_beta   90.00
_cell.angle_gamma   90.00
#
_symmetry.space_group_name_H-M   'P 1'
#
loop_
_entity.id
_entity.type
_entity.pdbx_description
1 polymer ?
#
loop_
_entity_poly.entity_id
_entity_poly.type
_entity_poly.pdbx_seq_one_letter_code
_entity_poly.pdbx_strand_id
1 'polypeptide(L)'
;MAAGTTDGWNIRLFCQPPNSPDLYELDLGFSRRSRPSSLIPPLYCVDALIAVMSAFDVLTHTTLNDVFLTLQSVMLCILQTKGGNEYILPHIGKQKLQREAKLPEVQVCPKSLFATALEADPFIEIDISDK
;
A
#
# COMPACT_ATOMS: atom_id res chain seq x y z
N MET A 1 -15.21 -5.45 24.36
CA MET A 1 -14.23 -5.37 23.25
C MET A 1 -12.89 -5.83 23.80
N ALA A 2 -12.38 -6.99 23.40
CA ALA A 2 -11.06 -7.46 23.88
C ALA A 2 -10.44 -8.54 22.96
N ALA A 3 -10.72 -8.50 21.65
CA ALA A 3 -9.95 -9.28 20.69
C ALA A 3 -8.93 -8.33 20.05
N GLY A 4 -7.63 -8.57 20.27
CA GLY A 4 -6.54 -7.77 19.68
C GLY A 4 -5.81 -6.81 20.62
N THR A 5 -6.25 -6.69 21.88
CA THR A 5 -5.59 -5.83 22.90
C THR A 5 -4.93 -6.60 24.05
N THR A 6 -4.89 -7.93 23.99
CA THR A 6 -4.27 -8.79 25.00
C THR A 6 -2.75 -8.87 24.78
N ASP A 7 -2.00 -9.17 25.84
CA ASP A 7 -0.55 -9.43 25.79
C ASP A 7 0.31 -8.30 25.17
N GLY A 8 -0.15 -7.05 25.27
CA GLY A 8 0.56 -5.87 24.74
C GLY A 8 0.36 -5.62 23.25
N TRP A 9 -0.47 -6.42 22.58
CA TRP A 9 -0.87 -6.17 21.20
C TRP A 9 -1.91 -5.04 21.14
N ASN A 10 -1.91 -4.26 20.06
CA ASN A 10 -2.96 -3.28 19.76
C ASN A 10 -3.34 -3.42 18.28
N ILE A 11 -4.02 -4.52 17.98
CA ILE A 11 -4.43 -4.87 16.62
C ILE A 11 -5.74 -4.14 16.33
N ARG A 12 -5.68 -3.24 15.34
CA ARG A 12 -6.84 -2.53 14.81
C ARG A 12 -7.14 -3.02 13.41
N LEU A 13 -8.40 -3.39 13.17
CA LEU A 13 -8.87 -3.76 11.84
C LEU A 13 -9.40 -2.51 11.13
N PHE A 14 -8.99 -2.33 9.88
CA PHE A 14 -9.47 -1.25 9.02
C PHE A 14 -10.18 -1.87 7.80
N CYS A 15 -11.26 -1.23 7.36
CA CYS A 15 -11.97 -1.64 6.16
C CYS A 15 -11.14 -1.29 4.92
N GLN A 16 -10.99 -2.24 3.99
CA GLN A 16 -10.50 -1.94 2.65
C GLN A 16 -11.68 -1.62 1.73
N PRO A 17 -11.58 -0.57 0.89
CA PRO A 17 -12.64 -0.26 -0.05
C PRO A 17 -12.76 -1.37 -1.12
N PRO A 18 -13.99 -1.69 -1.55
CA PRO A 18 -14.21 -2.71 -2.58
C PRO A 18 -13.58 -2.30 -3.92
N ASN A 19 -13.03 -3.27 -4.66
CA ASN A 19 -12.40 -3.09 -5.97
C ASN A 19 -11.19 -2.13 -6.01
N SER A 20 -10.42 -2.00 -4.93
CA SER A 20 -9.19 -1.19 -4.89
C SER A 20 -7.92 -2.05 -4.76
N PRO A 21 -7.52 -2.80 -5.80
CA PRO A 21 -6.31 -3.64 -5.76
C PRO A 21 -5.03 -2.82 -5.52
N ASP A 22 -5.04 -1.53 -5.88
CA ASP A 22 -3.91 -0.62 -5.66
C ASP A 22 -3.70 -0.25 -4.18
N LEU A 23 -4.62 -0.62 -3.28
CA LEU A 23 -4.47 -0.46 -1.83
C LEU A 23 -3.94 -1.72 -1.13
N TYR A 24 -3.68 -2.78 -1.89
CA TYR A 24 -3.09 -4.00 -1.35
C TYR A 24 -1.57 -3.96 -1.57
N GLU A 25 -0.82 -3.83 -0.46
CA GLU A 25 0.64 -3.73 -0.45
C GLU A 25 1.31 -4.90 -1.20
N LEU A 26 0.76 -6.09 -1.02
CA LEU A 26 1.18 -7.30 -1.71
C LEU A 26 0.90 -7.23 -3.22
N ASP A 27 -0.14 -6.53 -3.70
CA ASP A 27 -0.37 -6.36 -5.14
C ASP A 27 0.53 -5.29 -5.78
N LEU A 28 0.83 -4.21 -5.07
CA LEU A 28 1.73 -3.15 -5.55
C LEU A 28 3.18 -3.63 -5.68
N GLY A 29 3.66 -4.39 -4.70
CA GLY A 29 5.05 -4.82 -4.63
C GLY A 29 5.29 -6.24 -5.10
N PHE A 30 4.60 -7.19 -4.48
CA PHE A 30 4.87 -8.60 -4.66
C PHE A 30 4.23 -9.13 -5.95
N SER A 31 2.92 -8.99 -6.14
CA SER A 31 2.21 -9.52 -7.33
C SER A 31 2.58 -8.83 -8.64
N ARG A 32 2.99 -7.55 -8.63
CA ARG A 32 3.51 -6.88 -9.84
C ARG A 32 4.92 -7.32 -10.19
N ARG A 33 5.78 -7.59 -9.20
CA ARG A 33 7.18 -8.00 -9.42
C ARG A 33 7.34 -9.50 -9.64
N SER A 34 6.49 -10.31 -9.02
CA SER A 34 6.49 -11.78 -9.12
C SER A 34 5.79 -12.32 -10.37
N ARG A 35 5.21 -11.45 -11.21
CA ARG A 35 4.63 -11.82 -12.51
C ARG A 35 5.58 -11.49 -13.66
N PRO A 36 6.56 -12.34 -14.01
CA PRO A 36 7.10 -12.35 -15.36
C PRO A 36 6.03 -12.91 -16.31
N SER A 37 5.76 -12.21 -17.41
CA SER A 37 4.66 -12.46 -18.35
C SER A 37 4.82 -13.70 -19.25
N SER A 38 5.76 -14.61 -18.95
CA SER A 38 6.11 -15.72 -19.86
C SER A 38 6.27 -17.09 -19.21
N LEU A 39 6.01 -17.26 -17.91
CA LEU A 39 6.10 -18.59 -17.29
C LEU A 39 5.16 -18.71 -16.09
N ILE A 40 3.88 -18.99 -16.33
CA ILE A 40 2.99 -19.51 -15.29
C ILE A 40 2.86 -21.02 -15.53
N PRO A 41 3.66 -21.87 -14.87
CA PRO A 41 3.27 -23.27 -14.74
C PRO A 41 1.92 -23.32 -14.00
N PRO A 42 1.03 -24.26 -14.34
CA PRO A 42 -0.31 -24.31 -13.75
C PRO A 42 -0.20 -24.36 -12.22
N LEU A 43 -1.07 -23.58 -11.55
CA LEU A 43 -1.13 -23.30 -10.09
C LEU A 43 -1.26 -24.54 -9.17
N TYR A 44 -1.17 -25.74 -9.73
CA TYR A 44 -1.31 -27.02 -9.05
C TYR A 44 0.03 -27.76 -8.90
N CYS A 45 1.17 -27.12 -9.22
CA CYS A 45 2.49 -27.72 -9.13
C CYS A 45 3.32 -27.19 -7.96
N VAL A 46 4.13 -28.06 -7.34
CA VAL A 46 5.10 -27.72 -6.29
C VAL A 46 6.07 -26.62 -6.75
N ASP A 47 6.33 -26.53 -8.06
CA ASP A 47 7.17 -25.49 -8.67
C ASP A 47 6.64 -24.07 -8.43
N ALA A 48 5.31 -23.89 -8.34
CA ALA A 48 4.72 -22.59 -8.03
C ALA A 48 5.05 -22.17 -6.58
N LEU A 49 5.09 -23.12 -5.65
CA LEU A 49 5.47 -22.84 -4.27
C LEU A 49 6.96 -22.48 -4.16
N ILE A 50 7.83 -23.20 -4.88
CA ILE A 50 9.27 -22.91 -4.93
C ILE A 50 9.52 -21.51 -5.51
N ALA A 51 8.76 -21.11 -6.53
CA ALA A 51 8.85 -19.78 -7.12
C ALA A 51 8.41 -18.68 -6.13
N VAL A 52 7.35 -18.91 -5.35
CA VAL A 52 6.92 -17.97 -4.29
C VAL A 52 7.97 -17.83 -3.21
N MET A 53 8.56 -18.94 -2.74
CA MET A 53 9.63 -18.91 -1.73
C MET A 53 10.86 -18.18 -2.25
N SER A 54 11.27 -18.46 -3.49
CA SER A 54 12.41 -17.79 -4.13
C SER A 54 12.16 -16.29 -4.30
N ALA A 55 10.94 -15.88 -4.65
CA ALA A 55 10.57 -14.47 -4.74
C ALA A 55 10.59 -13.78 -3.37
N PHE A 56 10.19 -14.50 -2.32
CA PHE A 56 10.24 -14.01 -0.94
C PHE A 56 11.68 -13.80 -0.46
N ASP A 57 12.60 -14.72 -0.76
CA ASP A 57 14.02 -14.60 -0.37
C ASP A 57 14.72 -13.40 -1.01
N VAL A 58 14.22 -12.93 -2.15
CA VAL A 58 14.74 -11.74 -2.86
C VAL A 58 14.17 -10.44 -2.28
N LEU A 59 13.12 -10.49 -1.45
CA LEU A 59 12.56 -9.30 -0.81
C LEU A 59 13.50 -8.77 0.25
N THR A 60 13.98 -7.55 0.01
CA THR A 60 14.81 -6.81 0.95
C THR A 60 13.99 -5.73 1.66
N HIS A 61 14.42 -5.31 2.85
CA HIS A 61 13.80 -4.19 3.57
C HIS A 61 13.69 -2.93 2.71
N THR A 62 14.67 -2.70 1.83
CA THR A 62 14.64 -1.59 0.87
C THR A 62 13.52 -1.72 -0.14
N THR A 63 13.28 -2.93 -0.65
CA THR A 63 12.18 -3.22 -1.57
C THR A 63 10.83 -3.02 -0.88
N LEU A 64 10.67 -3.49 0.36
CA LEU A 64 9.45 -3.27 1.13
C LEU A 64 9.20 -1.78 1.37
N ASN A 65 10.23 -1.02 1.75
CA ASN A 65 10.11 0.42 1.94
C ASN A 65 9.66 1.15 0.65
N ASP A 66 10.19 0.75 -0.51
CA ASP A 66 9.76 1.30 -1.78
C ASP A 66 8.27 1.03 -2.07
N VAL A 67 7.78 -0.15 -1.69
CA VAL A 67 6.37 -0.53 -1.82
C VAL A 67 5.49 0.30 -0.88
N PHE A 68 5.86 0.45 0.38
CA PHE A 68 5.15 1.32 1.33
C PHE A 68 5.05 2.76 0.84
N LEU A 69 6.15 3.32 0.32
CA LEU A 69 6.12 4.67 -0.26
C LEU A 69 5.24 4.74 -1.50
N THR A 70 5.13 3.65 -2.28
CA THR A 70 4.20 3.57 -3.42
C THR A 70 2.76 3.63 -2.93
N LEU A 71 2.44 2.83 -1.92
CA LEU A 71 1.10 2.75 -1.33
C LEU A 71 0.66 4.11 -0.78
N GLN A 72 1.56 4.81 -0.08
CA GLN A 72 1.26 6.15 0.43
C GLN A 72 1.04 7.16 -0.72
N SER A 73 1.82 7.09 -1.80
CA SER A 73 1.57 7.92 -3.00
C SER A 73 0.22 7.59 -3.66
N VAL A 74 -0.17 6.32 -3.72
CA VAL A 74 -1.49 5.89 -4.21
C VAL A 74 -2.60 6.50 -3.36
N MET A 75 -2.50 6.41 -2.03
CA MET A 75 -3.49 6.99 -1.11
C MET A 75 -3.62 8.51 -1.32
N LEU A 76 -2.51 9.23 -1.51
CA LEU A 76 -2.54 10.66 -1.83
C LEU A 76 -3.25 10.94 -3.16
N CYS A 77 -3.01 10.13 -4.19
CA CYS A 77 -3.69 10.27 -5.47
C CYS A 77 -5.20 10.01 -5.35
N ILE A 78 -5.61 9.01 -4.57
CA ILE A 78 -7.04 8.72 -4.31
C ILE A 78 -7.71 9.91 -3.61
N LEU A 79 -7.03 10.54 -2.64
CA LEU A 79 -7.55 11.75 -2.00
C LEU A 79 -7.68 12.91 -3.01
N GLN A 80 -6.72 13.07 -3.92
CA GLN A 80 -6.77 14.09 -4.97
C GLN A 80 -7.91 13.88 -5.97
N THR A 81 -8.23 12.61 -6.29
CA THR A 81 -9.32 12.23 -7.18
C THR A 81 -10.65 12.03 -6.45
N LYS A 82 -10.74 12.38 -5.16
CA LYS A 82 -11.94 12.26 -4.33
C LYS A 82 -12.52 10.83 -4.34
N GLY A 83 -11.66 9.82 -4.22
CA GLY A 83 -12.04 8.40 -4.24
C GLY A 83 -12.06 7.77 -5.64
N GLY A 84 -11.71 8.51 -6.68
CA GLY A 84 -11.61 7.97 -8.05
C GLY A 84 -10.36 7.12 -8.27
N ASN A 85 -10.46 6.16 -9.19
CA ASN A 85 -9.34 5.28 -9.59
C ASN A 85 -8.50 5.84 -10.74
N GLU A 86 -8.89 6.97 -11.32
CA GLU A 86 -8.23 7.59 -12.46
C GLU A 86 -7.13 8.56 -12.00
N TYR A 87 -5.95 8.01 -11.70
CA TYR A 87 -4.78 8.82 -11.34
C TYR A 87 -3.50 8.29 -11.99
N ILE A 88 -2.57 9.21 -12.22
CA ILE A 88 -1.21 8.88 -12.66
C ILE A 88 -0.33 8.91 -11.42
N LEU A 89 0.26 7.75 -11.09
CA LEU A 89 1.13 7.64 -9.93
C LEU A 89 2.43 8.42 -10.17
N PRO A 90 2.80 9.39 -9.30
CA PRO A 90 4.00 10.17 -9.48
C PRO A 90 5.26 9.31 -9.31
N HIS A 91 6.15 9.35 -10.29
CA HIS A 91 7.42 8.63 -10.22
C HIS A 91 8.47 9.46 -9.45
N ILE A 92 8.53 9.29 -8.14
CA ILE A 92 9.44 10.06 -7.26
C ILE A 92 10.92 9.66 -7.34
N GLY A 93 11.27 8.69 -8.19
CA GLY A 93 12.67 8.30 -8.40
C GLY A 93 13.33 7.68 -7.18
N LYS A 94 12.63 6.75 -6.52
CA LYS A 94 13.00 6.18 -5.21
C LYS A 94 14.44 5.67 -5.14
N GLN A 95 14.86 4.91 -6.16
CA GLN A 95 16.24 4.41 -6.25
C GLN A 95 17.29 5.53 -6.27
N LYS A 96 17.00 6.65 -6.95
CA LYS A 96 17.90 7.81 -6.98
C LYS A 96 17.96 8.47 -5.61
N LEU A 97 16.80 8.73 -5.00
CA LEU A 97 16.72 9.34 -3.67
C LEU A 97 17.39 8.47 -2.60
N GLN A 98 17.28 7.14 -2.71
CA GLN A 98 17.93 6.20 -1.81
C GLN A 98 19.45 6.25 -1.92
N ARG A 99 20.00 6.32 -3.14
CA ARG A 99 21.46 6.49 -3.35
C ARG A 99 21.98 7.80 -2.79
N GLU A 100 21.16 8.85 -2.80
CA GLU A 100 21.50 10.16 -2.23
C GLU A 100 21.21 10.26 -0.72
N ALA A 101 20.70 9.19 -0.08
CA ALA A 101 20.23 9.18 1.31
C ALA A 101 19.17 10.26 1.63
N LYS A 102 18.34 10.60 0.63
CA LYS A 102 17.25 11.60 0.72
C LYS A 102 15.87 10.99 0.52
N LEU A 103 15.75 9.66 0.57
CA LEU A 103 14.45 8.99 0.44
C LEU A 103 13.61 9.30 1.69
N PRO A 104 12.42 9.90 1.55
CA PRO A 104 11.55 10.14 2.69
C PRO A 104 11.09 8.80 3.28
N GLU A 105 11.00 8.72 4.60
CA GLU A 105 10.43 7.55 5.29
C GLU A 105 8.90 7.50 5.16
N VAL A 106 8.26 8.67 5.11
CA VAL A 106 6.81 8.83 5.02
C VAL A 106 6.46 9.98 4.07
N GLN A 107 5.42 9.77 3.25
CA GLN A 107 4.84 10.81 2.41
C GLN A 107 3.94 11.71 3.26
N VAL A 108 4.11 13.02 3.12
CA VAL A 108 3.31 14.00 3.86
C VAL A 108 1.98 14.21 3.16
N CYS A 109 0.87 13.98 3.87
CA CYS A 109 -0.45 14.38 3.43
C CYS A 109 -0.75 15.83 3.84
N PRO A 110 -0.96 16.76 2.89
CA PRO A 110 -1.39 18.11 3.22
C PRO A 110 -2.76 18.09 3.94
N LYS A 111 -2.89 18.84 5.04
CA LYS A 111 -4.16 18.95 5.77
C LYS A 111 -5.30 19.48 4.91
N SER A 112 -4.99 20.40 3.99
CA SER A 112 -5.97 20.93 3.04
C SER A 112 -6.50 19.86 2.10
N LEU A 113 -5.63 18.99 1.58
CA LEU A 113 -6.03 17.88 0.71
C LEU A 113 -6.97 16.92 1.45
N PHE A 114 -6.61 16.57 2.69
CA PHE A 114 -7.45 15.72 3.52
C PHE A 114 -8.81 16.36 3.81
N ALA A 115 -8.85 17.64 4.17
CA ALA A 115 -10.09 18.36 4.41
C ALA A 115 -10.99 18.40 3.17
N THR A 116 -10.42 18.67 1.98
CA THR A 116 -11.19 18.68 0.72
C THR A 116 -11.74 17.30 0.36
N ALA A 117 -10.97 16.23 0.59
CA ALA A 117 -11.45 14.87 0.36
C ALA A 117 -12.59 14.50 1.34
N LEU A 118 -12.46 14.92 2.61
CA LEU A 118 -13.46 14.71 3.65
C LEU A 118 -14.77 15.44 3.34
N GLU A 119 -14.72 16.70 2.90
CA GLU A 119 -15.90 17.47 2.49
C GLU A 119 -16.60 16.89 1.26
N ALA A 120 -15.86 16.18 0.39
CA ALA A 120 -16.39 15.59 -0.81
C ALA A 120 -17.09 14.25 -0.58
N ASP A 121 -16.91 13.63 0.59
CA ASP A 121 -17.51 12.33 0.91
C ASP A 121 -18.83 12.53 1.71
N PRO A 122 -20.00 12.25 1.12
CA PRO A 122 -21.28 12.41 1.80
C PRO A 122 -21.57 11.33 2.85
N PHE A 123 -20.69 10.34 3.05
CA PHE A 123 -20.92 9.19 3.93
C PHE A 123 -19.97 9.09 5.14
N ILE A 124 -19.08 10.07 5.38
CA ILE A 124 -18.18 10.02 6.54
C ILE A 124 -18.94 10.44 7.83
N GLU A 125 -19.25 9.45 8.67
CA GLU A 125 -19.47 9.67 10.11
C GLU A 125 -18.11 9.70 10.81
N ILE A 126 -17.71 10.88 11.32
CA ILE A 126 -16.49 11.02 12.10
C ILE A 126 -16.76 10.47 13.50
N ASP A 127 -16.20 9.30 13.84
CA ASP A 127 -16.14 8.86 15.23
C ASP A 127 -15.09 9.72 15.97
N ILE A 128 -15.54 10.85 16.52
CA ILE A 128 -14.74 11.70 17.40
C ILE A 128 -14.70 11.05 18.79
N SER A 129 -14.08 9.87 18.91
CA SER A 129 -13.96 9.16 20.20
C SER A 129 -12.57 9.22 20.84
N ASP A 130 -11.52 9.62 20.12
CA ASP A 130 -10.19 9.78 20.72
C ASP A 130 -9.91 11.27 20.99
N LYS A 131 -10.36 11.72 22.16
CA LYS A 131 -9.91 12.94 22.85
C LYS A 131 -9.21 12.57 24.14
#